data_AF-A0A8T3UZ47-F1
#
_entry.id   AF-A0A8T3UZ47-F1
#
_cell.length_a   1.000
_cell.length_b   1.000
_cell.length_c   1.000
_cell.angle_alpha   90.00
_cell.angle_beta   90.00
_cell.angle_gamma   90.00
#
_symmetry.space_group_name_H-M   'P 1'
#
loop_
_entity.id
_entity.type
_entity.pdbx_description
1 polymer ?
#
loop_
_entity_poly.entity_id
_entity_poly.type
_entity_poly.pdbx_seq_one_letter_code
_entity_poly.pdbx_strand_id
1 'polypeptide(L)'
;MKGINQSNGNHLKFLYGVTSTDRLIQHEHADKFIDSCISNIGSIHKMSLTCYRAGGPLTELVLFYGSDKTFSITIGVGDVDVSMVNEDDIRISHKQITLPDTTDTLILVTRIARRSGLKPMLPEAEQFSTVLDFV
;
A
#
# COMPACT_ATOMS: atom_id res chain seq x y z
N MET A 1 -14.42 19.64 -40.11
CA MET A 1 -14.18 18.43 -39.29
C MET A 1 -12.72 18.41 -38.85
N LYS A 2 -12.47 18.73 -37.58
CA LYS A 2 -11.20 18.45 -36.89
C LYS A 2 -11.58 17.91 -35.51
N GLY A 3 -11.53 16.59 -35.36
CA GLY A 3 -11.60 15.95 -34.06
C GLY A 3 -10.23 16.10 -33.42
N ILE A 4 -10.13 16.98 -32.42
CA ILE A 4 -8.98 17.04 -31.53
C ILE A 4 -9.09 15.78 -30.67
N ASN A 5 -8.22 14.80 -30.93
CA ASN A 5 -8.03 13.65 -30.05
C ASN A 5 -7.46 14.17 -28.73
N GLN A 6 -8.35 14.38 -27.75
CA GLN A 6 -7.94 14.51 -26.36
C GLN A 6 -7.34 13.17 -25.95
N SER A 7 -6.06 13.20 -25.58
CA SER A 7 -5.39 12.11 -24.89
C SER A 7 -6.10 11.88 -23.55
N ASN A 8 -7.04 10.93 -23.51
CA ASN A 8 -7.61 10.47 -22.25
C ASN A 8 -6.48 9.79 -21.46
N GLY A 9 -5.95 10.48 -20.45
CA GLY A 9 -5.12 9.86 -19.43
C GLY A 9 -5.91 8.70 -18.82
N ASN A 10 -5.37 7.48 -18.92
CA ASN A 10 -5.96 6.30 -18.29
C ASN A 10 -5.87 6.47 -16.77
N HIS A 11 -6.84 7.16 -16.17
CA HIS A 11 -7.00 7.18 -14.72
C HIS A 11 -7.41 5.78 -14.27
N LEU A 12 -6.50 5.08 -13.58
CA LEU A 12 -6.80 3.79 -13.00
C LEU A 12 -7.91 3.96 -11.96
N LYS A 13 -9.02 3.26 -12.15
CA LYS A 13 -10.16 3.29 -11.22
C LYS A 13 -9.92 2.43 -9.98
N PHE A 14 -9.20 1.33 -10.14
CA PHE A 14 -8.82 0.40 -9.05
C PHE A 14 -7.38 -0.07 -9.24
N LEU A 15 -6.68 -0.37 -8.15
CA LEU A 15 -5.32 -0.94 -8.20
C LEU A 15 -5.38 -2.46 -8.39
N TYR A 16 -6.45 -3.09 -7.90
CA TYR A 16 -6.78 -4.49 -8.08
C TYR A 16 -8.24 -4.67 -8.52
N GLY A 17 -8.46 -5.58 -9.45
CA GLY A 17 -9.81 -6.04 -9.82
C GLY A 17 -10.09 -7.41 -9.22
N VAL A 18 -11.33 -7.68 -8.84
CA VAL A 18 -11.80 -9.04 -8.49
C VAL A 18 -12.67 -9.54 -9.64
N THR A 19 -12.33 -10.68 -10.24
CA THR A 19 -13.17 -11.29 -11.27
C THR A 19 -14.40 -11.95 -10.67
N SER A 20 -15.37 -12.28 -11.51
CA SER A 20 -16.52 -13.14 -11.16
C SER A 20 -16.14 -14.59 -10.78
N THR A 21 -14.84 -14.92 -10.80
CA THR A 21 -14.28 -16.21 -10.39
C THR A 21 -13.36 -16.05 -9.17
N ASP A 22 -13.52 -14.96 -8.44
CA ASP A 22 -12.75 -14.61 -7.24
C ASP A 22 -11.23 -14.53 -7.48
N ARG A 23 -10.80 -14.28 -8.73
CA ARG A 23 -9.39 -14.07 -9.06
C ARG A 23 -9.05 -12.59 -8.96
N LEU A 24 -7.92 -12.31 -8.33
CA LEU A 24 -7.34 -10.98 -8.30
C LEU A 24 -6.63 -10.66 -9.63
N ILE A 25 -7.17 -9.71 -10.38
CA ILE A 25 -6.50 -9.04 -11.49
C ILE A 25 -5.61 -7.95 -10.90
N GLN A 26 -4.33 -7.99 -11.23
CA GLN A 26 -3.34 -7.02 -10.76
C GLN A 26 -3.02 -6.06 -11.90
N HIS A 27 -3.03 -4.77 -11.60
CA HIS A 27 -2.50 -3.76 -12.52
C HIS A 27 -0.98 -3.64 -12.35
N GLU A 28 -0.25 -3.40 -13.44
CA GLU A 28 1.22 -3.30 -13.46
C GLU A 28 1.78 -2.29 -12.44
N HIS A 29 1.02 -1.22 -12.16
CA HIS A 29 1.36 -0.21 -11.17
C HIS A 29 1.49 -0.76 -9.75
N ALA A 30 0.71 -1.78 -9.40
CA ALA A 30 0.73 -2.39 -8.08
C ALA A 30 2.05 -3.12 -7.81
N ASP A 31 2.50 -3.92 -8.77
CA ASP A 31 3.74 -4.67 -8.64
C ASP A 31 4.95 -3.73 -8.65
N LYS A 32 4.96 -2.70 -9.52
CA LYS A 32 6.01 -1.67 -9.52
C LYS A 32 6.14 -0.95 -8.18
N PHE A 33 5.01 -0.62 -7.54
CA PHE A 33 5.02 0.00 -6.23
C PHE A 33 5.60 -0.95 -5.17
N ILE A 34 5.15 -2.20 -5.12
CA ILE A 34 5.66 -3.19 -4.15
C ILE A 34 7.16 -3.42 -4.36
N ASP A 35 7.60 -3.56 -5.60
CA ASP A 35 9.02 -3.72 -5.93
C ASP A 35 9.84 -2.50 -5.53
N SER A 36 9.30 -1.29 -5.71
CA SER A 36 9.94 -0.06 -5.22
C SER A 36 10.06 -0.03 -3.69
N CYS A 37 9.04 -0.50 -2.94
CA CYS A 37 9.14 -0.61 -1.48
C CYS A 37 10.27 -1.55 -1.08
N ILE A 38 10.31 -2.76 -1.62
CA ILE A 38 11.27 -3.80 -1.23
C ILE A 38 12.70 -3.39 -1.62
N SER A 39 12.89 -2.84 -2.82
CA SER A 39 14.21 -2.43 -3.32
C SER A 39 14.79 -1.21 -2.58
N ASN A 40 13.97 -0.22 -2.22
CA ASN A 40 14.45 0.99 -1.56
C ASN A 40 14.56 0.85 -0.03
N ILE A 41 13.64 0.11 0.60
CA ILE A 41 13.60 -0.05 2.07
C ILE A 41 14.50 -1.21 2.51
N GLY A 42 14.65 -2.24 1.66
CA GLY A 42 15.43 -3.44 1.94
C GLY A 42 14.63 -4.52 2.68
N SER A 43 15.31 -5.27 3.56
CA SER A 43 14.72 -6.40 4.27
C SER A 43 13.74 -5.94 5.35
N ILE A 44 12.46 -5.94 5.02
CA ILE A 44 11.34 -5.72 5.95
C ILE A 44 11.17 -6.98 6.80
N HIS A 45 11.23 -6.85 8.13
CA HIS A 45 11.12 -7.98 9.07
C HIS A 45 9.84 -7.95 9.91
N LYS A 46 9.13 -6.83 9.92
CA LYS A 46 7.80 -6.71 10.52
C LYS A 46 6.98 -5.67 9.77
N MET A 47 5.67 -5.84 9.75
CA MET A 47 4.71 -4.85 9.26
C MET A 47 3.54 -4.71 10.23
N SER A 48 3.07 -3.48 10.43
CA SER A 48 1.89 -3.20 11.24
C SER A 48 0.95 -2.27 10.49
N LEU A 49 -0.30 -2.68 10.31
CA LEU A 49 -1.36 -1.90 9.69
C LEU A 49 -2.29 -1.34 10.77
N THR A 50 -2.40 -0.02 10.83
CA THR A 50 -3.25 0.68 11.79
C THR A 50 -4.31 1.47 11.04
N CYS A 51 -5.56 1.42 11.51
CA CYS A 51 -6.65 2.22 10.95
C CYS A 51 -7.16 3.20 12.01
N TYR A 52 -7.29 4.48 11.65
CA TYR A 52 -7.84 5.49 12.54
C TYR A 52 -8.70 6.51 11.79
N ARG A 53 -9.45 7.32 12.55
CA ARG A 53 -10.34 8.36 12.03
C ARG A 53 -9.71 9.73 12.28
N ALA A 54 -9.26 10.41 11.24
CA ALA A 54 -8.67 11.76 11.30
C ALA A 54 -9.30 12.66 10.22
N GLY A 55 -10.58 13.03 10.41
CA GLY A 55 -11.34 13.75 9.37
C GLY A 55 -11.79 12.88 8.18
N GLY A 56 -11.43 11.59 8.20
CA GLY A 56 -11.76 10.56 7.21
C GLY A 56 -11.19 9.20 7.64
N PRO A 57 -11.50 8.09 6.92
CA PRO A 57 -10.78 6.84 7.10
C PRO A 57 -9.33 7.02 6.63
N LEU A 58 -8.38 6.83 7.54
CA LEU A 58 -6.95 6.84 7.22
C LEU A 58 -6.34 5.51 7.66
N THR A 59 -5.57 4.91 6.77
CA THR A 59 -4.83 3.69 7.08
C THR A 59 -3.35 4.00 7.05
N GLU A 60 -2.61 3.51 8.04
CA GLU A 60 -1.17 3.66 8.14
C GLU A 60 -0.53 2.27 8.17
N LEU A 61 0.36 2.02 7.22
CA LEU A 61 1.18 0.82 7.17
C LEU A 61 2.61 1.18 7.60
N VAL A 62 3.07 0.63 8.71
CA VAL A 62 4.44 0.79 9.20
C VAL A 62 5.26 -0.43 8.81
N LEU A 63 6.35 -0.21 8.09
CA LEU A 63 7.32 -1.22 7.67
C LEU A 63 8.55 -1.12 8.58
N PHE A 64 8.87 -2.19 9.30
CA PHE A 64 10.04 -2.25 10.16
C PHE A 64 11.19 -2.94 9.40
N TYR A 65 12.34 -2.28 9.37
CA TYR A 65 13.51 -2.74 8.61
C TYR A 65 14.81 -2.35 9.33
N GLY A 66 15.91 -3.03 8.98
CA GLY A 66 17.17 -2.86 9.72
C GLY A 66 17.02 -3.13 11.23
N SER A 67 17.93 -2.64 12.05
CA SER A 67 17.88 -2.89 13.51
C SER A 67 16.82 -2.09 14.26
N ASP A 68 16.48 -0.89 13.79
CA ASP A 68 15.56 0.03 14.49
C ASP A 68 15.01 1.13 13.56
N LYS A 69 14.77 0.79 12.28
CA LYS A 69 14.23 1.76 11.31
C LYS A 69 12.79 1.42 10.97
N THR A 70 12.02 2.46 10.72
CA THR A 70 10.63 2.37 10.28
C THR A 70 10.42 3.22 9.05
N PHE A 71 9.53 2.77 8.17
CA PHE A 71 9.05 3.51 7.03
C PHE A 71 7.53 3.48 7.06
N SER A 72 6.89 4.63 7.11
CA SER A 72 5.43 4.73 7.18
C SER A 72 4.82 4.98 5.80
N ILE A 73 3.77 4.26 5.45
CA ILE A 73 2.95 4.49 4.27
C ILE A 73 1.56 4.90 4.75
N THR A 74 1.21 6.16 4.54
CA THR A 74 -0.14 6.67 4.73
C THR A 74 -0.98 6.39 3.49
N ILE A 75 -2.11 5.73 3.69
CA ILE A 75 -3.03 5.29 2.64
C ILE A 75 -4.37 6.00 2.85
N GLY A 76 -4.62 6.99 1.99
CA GLY A 76 -5.91 7.70 1.91
C GLY A 76 -6.93 6.95 1.06
N VAL A 77 -8.19 7.33 1.20
CA VAL A 77 -9.30 6.84 0.35
C VAL A 77 -9.66 7.88 -0.71
N GLY A 78 -9.65 7.51 -1.98
CA GLY A 78 -9.94 8.41 -3.11
C GLY A 78 -9.51 7.84 -4.45
N ASP A 79 -9.31 8.71 -5.44
CA ASP A 79 -8.78 8.30 -6.75
C ASP A 79 -7.40 7.66 -6.61
N VAL A 80 -7.12 6.62 -7.41
CA VAL A 80 -5.85 5.88 -7.33
C VAL A 80 -4.68 6.83 -7.62
N ASP A 81 -3.87 7.06 -6.61
CA ASP A 81 -2.59 7.77 -6.70
C ASP A 81 -1.52 6.94 -6.00
N VAL A 82 -0.77 6.20 -6.82
CA VAL A 82 0.27 5.29 -6.36
C VAL A 82 1.51 5.54 -7.20
N SER A 83 2.46 6.27 -6.62
CA SER A 83 3.78 6.49 -7.19
C SER A 83 4.82 5.63 -6.48
N MET A 84 5.85 5.23 -7.22
CA MET A 84 6.98 4.46 -6.67
C MET A 84 7.64 5.23 -5.51
N VAL A 85 8.20 4.49 -4.56
CA VAL A 85 9.06 5.06 -3.52
C VAL A 85 10.30 5.66 -4.16
N ASN A 86 10.60 6.92 -3.81
CA ASN A 86 11.76 7.68 -4.28
C ASN A 86 12.69 8.08 -3.12
N GLU A 87 13.81 8.74 -3.43
CA GLU A 87 14.81 9.12 -2.44
C GLU A 87 14.31 10.10 -1.38
N ASP A 88 13.42 11.03 -1.75
CA ASP A 88 12.85 11.99 -0.80
C ASP A 88 11.97 11.27 0.20
N ASP A 89 11.14 10.31 -0.25
CA ASP A 89 10.32 9.46 0.60
C ASP A 89 11.20 8.70 1.61
N ILE A 90 12.32 8.12 1.15
CA ILE A 90 13.30 7.42 2.02
C ILE A 90 13.92 8.37 3.04
N ARG A 91 14.29 9.59 2.62
CA ARG A 91 14.89 10.59 3.51
C ARG A 91 13.95 11.00 4.63
N ILE A 92 12.66 11.11 4.37
CA ILE A 92 11.64 11.46 5.38
C ILE A 92 11.02 10.23 6.06
N SER A 93 11.39 9.02 5.64
CA SER A 93 10.84 7.74 6.12
C SER A 93 9.31 7.64 6.00
N HIS A 94 8.74 8.27 4.97
CA HIS A 94 7.30 8.37 4.79
C HIS A 94 6.90 8.40 3.30
N LYS A 95 5.78 7.76 2.98
CA LYS A 95 5.10 7.84 1.69
C LYS A 95 3.60 8.06 1.90
N GLN A 96 3.00 8.89 1.06
CA GLN A 96 1.54 8.96 0.94
C GLN A 96 1.07 8.38 -0.39
N ILE A 97 0.03 7.57 -0.34
CA ILE A 97 -0.69 7.05 -1.51
C ILE A 97 -2.20 7.17 -1.28
N THR A 98 -2.97 7.07 -2.37
CA THR A 98 -4.43 7.03 -2.33
C THR A 98 -4.93 5.79 -3.05
N LEU A 99 -5.83 5.04 -2.40
CA LEU A 99 -6.48 3.85 -2.92
C LEU A 99 -8.00 4.02 -2.89
N PRO A 100 -8.75 3.30 -3.74
CA PRO A 100 -10.18 3.52 -3.89
C PRO A 100 -10.97 3.03 -2.67
N ASP A 101 -10.49 1.98 -1.99
CA ASP A 101 -11.16 1.42 -0.82
C ASP A 101 -10.23 0.57 0.07
N THR A 102 -10.83 0.05 1.15
CA THR A 102 -10.16 -0.83 2.12
C THR A 102 -9.76 -2.18 1.51
N THR A 103 -10.48 -2.69 0.51
CA THR A 103 -10.16 -3.97 -0.14
C THR A 103 -8.83 -3.86 -0.88
N ASP A 104 -8.66 -2.82 -1.71
CA ASP A 104 -7.38 -2.54 -2.38
C ASP A 104 -6.24 -2.37 -1.38
N THR A 105 -6.50 -1.72 -0.25
CA THR A 105 -5.54 -1.55 0.84
C THR A 105 -5.09 -2.88 1.43
N LEU A 106 -6.02 -3.76 1.79
CA LEU A 106 -5.72 -5.07 2.38
C LEU A 106 -4.99 -5.98 1.39
N ILE A 107 -5.36 -5.94 0.11
CA ILE A 107 -4.65 -6.69 -0.93
C ILE A 107 -3.22 -6.18 -1.06
N LEU A 108 -3.00 -4.86 -1.12
CA LEU A 108 -1.67 -4.28 -1.20
C LEU A 108 -0.79 -4.71 -0.02
N VAL A 109 -1.30 -4.54 1.21
CA VAL A 109 -0.57 -4.86 2.45
C VAL A 109 -0.18 -6.33 2.50
N THR A 110 -1.13 -7.24 2.25
CA THR A 110 -0.87 -8.69 2.27
C THR A 110 0.12 -9.12 1.18
N ARG A 111 0.12 -8.42 0.04
CA ARG A 111 1.06 -8.66 -1.06
C ARG A 111 2.47 -8.19 -0.72
N ILE A 112 2.63 -7.02 -0.10
CA ILE A 112 3.94 -6.57 0.41
C ILE A 112 4.46 -7.59 1.42
N ALA A 113 3.65 -7.96 2.42
CA ALA A 113 4.04 -8.93 3.45
C ALA A 113 4.49 -10.27 2.84
N ARG A 114 3.73 -10.81 1.89
CA ARG A 114 4.07 -12.05 1.20
C ARG A 114 5.36 -11.94 0.39
N ARG A 115 5.59 -10.83 -0.33
CA ARG A 115 6.84 -10.63 -1.09
C ARG A 115 8.04 -10.42 -0.16
N SER A 116 7.82 -9.91 1.05
CA SER A 116 8.81 -9.81 2.12
C SER A 116 8.99 -11.10 2.93
N GLY A 117 8.25 -12.17 2.62
CA GLY A 117 8.35 -13.47 3.31
C GLY A 117 7.72 -13.51 4.70
N LEU A 118 6.95 -12.48 5.07
CA LEU A 118 6.30 -12.35 6.37
C LEU A 118 4.99 -13.15 6.43
N LYS A 119 4.60 -13.54 7.64
CA LYS A 119 3.37 -14.27 7.93
C LYS A 119 2.45 -13.42 8.80
N PRO A 120 1.12 -13.53 8.60
CA PRO A 120 0.18 -12.83 9.46
C PRO A 120 0.30 -13.34 10.90
N MET A 121 0.27 -12.40 11.83
CA MET A 121 0.12 -12.67 13.25
C MET A 121 -1.18 -12.05 13.75
N LEU A 122 -1.78 -12.71 14.73
CA LEU A 122 -2.85 -12.07 15.49
C LEU A 122 -2.20 -11.02 16.40
N PRO A 123 -2.66 -9.76 16.37
CA PRO A 123 -2.14 -8.75 17.28
C PRO A 123 -2.41 -9.21 18.73
N GLU A 124 -1.39 -9.14 19.58
CA GLU A 124 -1.56 -9.42 21.00
C GLU A 124 -2.57 -8.41 21.56
N ALA A 125 -3.63 -8.93 22.14
CA ALA A 125 -4.82 -8.18 22.51
C ALA A 125 -4.49 -7.16 23.60
N GLU A 126 -4.25 -5.90 23.21
CA GLU A 126 -4.43 -4.69 24.06
C GLU A 126 -4.16 -3.33 23.34
N GLN A 127 -3.72 -3.30 22.07
CA GLN A 127 -3.55 -2.05 21.32
C GLN A 127 -4.68 -1.84 20.30
N PHE A 128 -5.66 -1.01 20.67
CA PHE A 128 -7.00 -0.87 20.04
C PHE A 128 -7.08 -0.26 18.63
N SER A 129 -5.99 -0.23 17.86
CA SER A 129 -6.01 0.36 16.50
C SER A 129 -5.26 -0.47 15.44
N THR A 130 -4.48 -1.47 15.85
CA THR A 130 -3.76 -2.35 14.92
C THR A 130 -4.72 -3.38 14.34
N VAL A 131 -4.87 -3.35 13.01
CA VAL A 131 -5.79 -4.21 12.26
C VAL A 131 -5.09 -5.48 11.78
N LEU A 132 -3.83 -5.39 11.36
CA LEU A 132 -3.02 -6.52 10.92
C LEU A 132 -1.56 -6.35 11.34
N ASP A 133 -0.96 -7.42 11.85
CA ASP A 133 0.48 -7.52 12.08
C ASP A 133 1.07 -8.66 11.25
N PHE A 134 2.32 -8.49 10.80
CA PHE A 134 3.10 -9.50 10.09
C PHE A 134 4.52 -9.57 10.63
N VAL A 135 5.08 -10.78 10.81
CA VAL A 135 6.48 -11.04 11.17
C VAL A 135 7.06 -12.22 10.39
#